data_AF-A0A4Q5QQV8-F1
#
_entry.id   AF-A0A4Q5QQV8-F1
#
_cell.length_a   1.000
_cell.length_b   1.000
_cell.length_c   1.000
_cell.angle_alpha   90.00
_cell.angle_beta   90.00
_cell.angle_gamma   90.00
#
_symmetry.space_group_name_H-M   'P 1'
#
loop_
_entity.id
_entity.type
_entity.pdbx_description
1 polymer ?
#
loop_
_entity_poly.entity_id
_entity_poly.type
_entity_poly.pdbx_seq_one_letter_code
_entity_poly.pdbx_strand_id
1 'polypeptide(L)' 'MPTIQIESPHSDDVLALLRQGDEFALALYPAESYYGLDLEALEADGVSLFVARDGGAALGTVAIVDR' A
#
# COMPACT_ATOMS: atom_id res chain seq x y z
N MET A 1 -18.12 -8.99 4.80
CA MET A 1 -17.72 -9.48 3.46
C MET A 1 -16.69 -8.49 2.97
N PRO A 2 -15.49 -8.97 2.59
CA PRO A 2 -14.43 -8.06 2.21
C PRO A 2 -14.76 -7.32 0.92
N THR A 3 -14.35 -6.06 0.84
CA THR A 3 -14.45 -5.20 -0.34
C THR A 3 -13.06 -4.70 -0.73
N ILE A 4 -12.88 -4.37 -2.01
CA ILE A 4 -11.66 -3.73 -2.50
C ILE A 4 -12.08 -2.43 -3.18
N GLN A 5 -11.50 -1.31 -2.75
CA GLN A 5 -11.80 0.02 -3.28
C GLN A 5 -10.52 0.82 -3.50
N ILE A 6 -10.56 1.79 -4.41
CA ILE A 6 -9.48 2.78 -4.53
C ILE A 6 -9.62 3.77 -3.38
N GLU A 7 -8.55 3.94 -2.61
CA GLU A 7 -8.53 4.79 -1.42
C GLU A 7 -7.27 5.65 -1.37
N SER A 8 -7.32 6.70 -0.54
CA SER A 8 -6.15 7.53 -0.25
C SER A 8 -5.16 6.76 0.63
N PRO A 9 -3.84 6.89 0.39
CA PRO A 9 -2.83 6.29 1.24
C PRO A 9 -2.72 6.95 2.63
N HIS A 10 -3.33 8.12 2.86
CA HIS A 10 -3.17 8.93 4.07
C HIS A 10 -3.99 8.46 5.29
N SER A 11 -4.80 7.42 5.15
CA SER A 11 -5.51 6.87 6.30
C SER A 11 -4.53 6.19 7.24
N ASP A 12 -4.65 6.42 8.56
CA ASP A 12 -3.72 5.89 9.56
C ASP A 12 -3.55 4.36 9.48
N ASP A 13 -4.65 3.64 9.23
CA ASP A 13 -4.63 2.18 9.08
C ASP A 13 -3.95 1.70 7.78
N VAL A 14 -4.07 2.47 6.71
CA VAL A 14 -3.38 2.22 5.43
C VAL A 14 -1.89 2.52 5.55
N LEU A 15 -1.50 3.63 6.18
CA LEU A 15 -0.10 3.94 6.46
C LEU A 15 0.56 2.86 7.33
N ALA A 16 -0.16 2.34 8.32
CA ALA A 16 0.33 1.24 9.14
C ALA A 16 0.57 -0.03 8.31
N LEU A 17 -0.33 -0.37 7.37
CA LEU A 17 -0.16 -1.51 6.47
C LEU A 17 1.01 -1.33 5.51
N LEU A 18 1.19 -0.14 4.92
CA LEU A 18 2.32 0.16 4.04
C LEU A 18 3.65 -0.02 4.79
N ARG A 19 3.75 0.53 5.99
CA ARG A 19 4.94 0.37 6.85
C ARG A 19 5.21 -1.09 7.20
N GLN A 20 4.19 -1.87 7.52
CA GLN A 20 4.34 -3.31 7.79
C GLN A 20 4.83 -4.06 6.55
N GLY A 21 4.36 -3.67 5.36
CA GLY A 21 4.85 -4.17 4.08
C GLY A 21 6.34 -3.87 3.87
N ASP A 22 6.76 -2.63 4.12
CA ASP A 22 8.18 -2.23 4.05
C ASP A 22 9.04 -3.02 5.03
N GLU A 23 8.64 -3.10 6.30
CA GLU A 23 9.37 -3.83 7.34
C GLU A 23 9.50 -5.32 6.97
N PHE A 24 8.44 -5.93 6.44
CA PHE A 24 8.47 -7.31 5.98
C PHE A 24 9.40 -7.50 4.77
N ALA A 25 9.33 -6.62 3.78
CA ALA A 25 10.19 -6.71 2.60
C ALA A 25 11.67 -6.52 2.95
N LEU A 26 12.00 -5.56 3.82
CA LEU A 26 13.36 -5.30 4.28
C LEU A 26 13.93 -6.39 5.20
N ALA A 27 13.07 -7.22 5.79
CA ALA A 27 13.50 -8.43 6.48
C ALA A 27 13.91 -9.56 5.50
N LEU A 28 13.42 -9.51 4.26
CA LEU A 28 13.68 -10.51 3.22
C LEU A 28 14.75 -10.09 2.21
N TYR A 29 14.85 -8.80 1.93
CA TYR A 29 15.71 -8.23 0.90
C TYR A 29 16.58 -7.11 1.48
N PRO A 30 17.85 -6.98 1.03
CA PRO A 30 18.64 -5.80 1.37
C PRO A 30 18.00 -4.53 0.78
N ALA A 31 18.22 -3.39 1.42
CA ALA A 31 17.56 -2.13 1.07
C ALA A 31 17.81 -1.72 -0.39
N GLU A 32 19.01 -1.97 -0.93
CA GLU A 32 19.35 -1.73 -2.34
C GLU A 32 18.57 -2.60 -3.34
N SER A 33 17.90 -3.66 -2.88
CA SER A 33 17.05 -4.54 -3.68
C SER A 33 15.55 -4.36 -3.40
N TYR A 34 15.18 -3.40 -2.56
CA TYR A 34 13.79 -3.06 -2.27
C TYR A 34 13.37 -1.83 -3.07
N TYR A 35 12.35 -1.97 -3.91
CA TYR A 35 11.84 -0.93 -4.80
C TYR A 35 10.35 -0.65 -4.53
N GLY A 36 10.02 -0.41 -3.27
CA GLY A 36 8.66 0.00 -2.85
C GLY A 36 8.32 1.40 -3.34
N LEU A 37 7.02 1.69 -3.44
CA LEU A 37 6.52 3.04 -3.68
C LEU A 37 6.40 3.78 -2.35
N ASP A 38 6.94 5.00 -2.28
CA ASP A 38 6.67 5.90 -1.17
C ASP A 38 5.30 6.57 -1.29
N LEU A 39 4.95 7.37 -0.29
CA LEU A 39 3.65 8.04 -0.23
C LEU A 39 3.44 8.99 -1.41
N GLU A 40 4.47 9.74 -1.82
CA GLU A 40 4.39 10.67 -2.93
C GLU A 40 4.18 9.93 -4.27
N ALA A 41 4.88 8.81 -4.47
CA ALA A 41 4.71 7.96 -5.65
C ALA A 41 3.32 7.31 -5.70
N LEU A 42 2.73 6.97 -4.56
CA LEU A 42 1.35 6.44 -4.48
C LEU A 42 0.28 7.47 -4.84
N GLU A 43 0.58 8.76 -4.69
CA GLU A 43 -0.31 9.87 -5.05
C GLU A 43 -0.11 10.37 -6.48
N ALA A 44 0.90 9.86 -7.18
CA ALA A 44 1.20 10.29 -8.53
C ALA A 44 0.08 9.89 -9.50
N ASP A 45 -0.16 10.74 -10.51
CA ASP A 45 -1.10 10.43 -11.59
C ASP A 45 -0.84 9.04 -12.20
N GLY A 46 -1.88 8.26 -12.54
CA GLY A 46 -1.70 6.91 -13.09
C GLY A 46 -1.24 5.86 -12.08
N VAL A 47 -1.27 6.18 -10.78
CA VAL A 47 -1.16 5.21 -9.70
C VAL A 47 -2.50 5.10 -8.98
N SER A 48 -2.98 3.88 -8.80
CA SER A 48 -4.21 3.60 -8.04
C SER A 48 -3.88 2.68 -6.87
N LEU A 49 -4.10 3.16 -5.65
CA LEU A 49 -4.00 2.36 -4.45
C LEU A 49 -5.35 1.71 -4.13
N PHE A 50 -5.38 0.39 -4.17
CA PHE A 50 -6.49 -0.43 -3.76
C PHE A 50 -6.30 -0.89 -2.32
N VAL A 51 -7.34 -0.74 -1.50
CA VAL A 51 -7.38 -1.21 -0.12
C VAL A 51 -8.45 -2.27 0.02
N ALA A 52 -8.07 -3.42 0.58
CA ALA A 52 -9.01 -4.47 0.96
C ALA A 52 -9.51 -4.21 2.38
N ARG A 53 -10.82 -4.20 2.59
CA ARG A 53 -11.44 -3.99 3.91
C ARG A 53 -12.46 -5.06 4.23
N ASP A 54 -12.57 -5.47 5.50
CA ASP A 54 -13.70 -6.26 6.01
C ASP A 54 -14.20 -5.65 7.33
N GLY A 55 -15.50 -5.36 7.42
CA GLY A 55 -16.07 -4.72 8.61
C GLY A 55 -15.45 -3.36 8.96
N GLY A 56 -14.86 -2.65 7.98
CA GLY A 56 -14.17 -1.38 8.16
C GLY A 56 -12.67 -1.51 8.46
N ALA A 57 -12.18 -2.69 8.86
CA ALA A 57 -10.76 -2.92 9.08
C ALA A 57 -10.02 -3.08 7.74
N ALA A 58 -8.95 -2.31 7.54
CA ALA A 58 -8.04 -2.52 6.42
C ALA A 58 -7.24 -3.81 6.62
N LEU A 59 -7.21 -4.65 5.59
CA LEU A 59 -6.58 -5.97 5.61
C LEU A 59 -5.36 -6.06 4.69
N GLY A 60 -5.25 -5.17 3.71
CA GLY A 60 -4.14 -5.18 2.77
C GLY A 60 -4.26 -4.10 1.70
N THR A 61 -3.16 -3.86 1.02
CA THR A 61 -3.01 -2.81 0.02
C THR A 61 -2.35 -3.32 -1.25
N VAL A 62 -2.77 -2.82 -2.41
CA VAL A 62 -2.13 -3.05 -3.72
C VAL A 62 -2.07 -1.73 -4.47
N ALA A 63 -0.90 -1.34 -4.97
CA ALA A 63 -0.77 -0.25 -5.91
C ALA A 63 -0.70 -0.79 -7.34
N ILE A 64 -1.46 -0.19 -8.25
CA ILE A 64 -1.37 -0.46 -9.70
C ILE A 64 -0.87 0.82 -10.38
N VAL A 65 0.16 0.67 -11.20
CA VAL A 65 0.66 1.73 -12.10
C VAL A 65 0.20 1.38 -13.51
N ASP A 66 -0.58 2.25 -14.15
CA ASP A 66 -1.24 1.98 -15.44
C ASP A 66 -0.67 2.76 -16.64
N ARG A 67 0.50 3.38 -16.43
CA ARG A 67 1.26 4.16 -17.42
C ARG A 67 2.66 3.61 -17.67
#